data_AF-A0A0Q3RU20-F1
#
_entry.id   AF-A0A0Q3RU20-F1
#
_cell.length_a   1.000
_cell.length_b   1.000
_cell.length_c   1.000
_cell.angle_alpha   90.00
_cell.angle_beta   90.00
_cell.angle_gamma   90.00
#
_symmetry.space_group_name_H-M   'P 1'
#
loop_
_entity.id
_entity.type
_entity.pdbx_description
1 polymer ?
#
loop_
_entity_poly.entity_id
_entity_poly.type
_entity_poly.pdbx_seq_one_letter_code
_entity_poly.pdbx_strand_id
1 'polypeptide(L)'
;MELILIKSYKHLSVYEKEWSAILEANQNTNPFIEYEFVYNWWQFLGENEEIEIYAVKENNRIIAFFPFQSEKTWFGYMLHFLALGDANYMDIIAKKRDVDRVIMYVFDAIIKKKKSVVFYLHGLLESVDTPFQLSNYLKARNMKEQYYRIVTPYIDLQKLSYEEYMKSRQKLHGLDRREKRLRLLGEVRLQISPAIQMDQIFKVHQKRWKKKNDTSGFSSDRKKAFFQYLAEQNHGKLSVQLTTLTLENKIISFTYGFSCRGRYLGYVLGHDSDFDIYGPGRILVKEKIKRNIDDGFHKLDMSIGYEPYKFEWNTDLDYTRKTIFSTNTFRAKTFRNFLWGKEAIISKLRKYYSLVIFRRNYIGKLKYYIRNKEKFNFRKVIWKKKLLPYLYERKQYVIAKLDVNEINMKSHFEKVTPETALNMKNNRKEILQRIYNGYKGYYSTDPNKAFWVNENVIRIDDIEVVSSLKKRSVYIRGWENEHLENIISFVQANYHPKHIFVHVNKRDKKSVRTMKKFGFILTERLTYSRIFGNKKVIKEEVI
;
A
#
# COMPACT_ATOMS: atom_id res chain seq x y z
N MET A 1 4.08 28.71 -36.72
CA MET A 1 4.01 27.36 -36.10
C MET A 1 3.17 26.45 -36.98
N GLU A 2 3.57 25.19 -37.06
CA GLU A 2 2.85 24.08 -37.69
C GLU A 2 2.52 23.04 -36.62
N LEU A 3 1.33 22.43 -36.72
CA LEU A 3 0.86 21.41 -35.78
C LEU A 3 0.91 20.02 -36.43
N ILE A 4 1.75 19.15 -35.89
CA ILE A 4 1.91 17.76 -36.33
C ILE A 4 1.14 16.85 -35.37
N LEU A 5 0.32 15.95 -35.91
CA LEU A 5 -0.42 14.97 -35.12
C LEU A 5 0.24 13.59 -35.21
N ILE A 6 0.72 13.10 -34.07
CA ILE A 6 1.37 11.80 -33.93
C ILE A 6 0.34 10.80 -33.35
N LYS A 7 0.09 9.71 -34.08
CA LYS A 7 -0.91 8.67 -33.76
C LYS A 7 -0.34 7.26 -33.65
N SER A 8 0.98 7.10 -33.68
CA SER A 8 1.63 5.83 -33.41
C SER A 8 2.95 6.04 -32.68
N TYR A 9 3.34 5.09 -31.83
CA TYR A 9 4.64 5.11 -31.17
C TYR A 9 5.80 5.09 -32.19
N LYS A 10 5.63 4.41 -33.33
CA LYS A 10 6.61 4.41 -34.44
C LYS A 10 6.79 5.78 -35.09
N HIS A 11 5.74 6.59 -35.18
CA HIS A 11 5.89 7.98 -35.64
C HIS A 11 6.50 8.86 -34.55
N LEU A 12 6.17 8.60 -33.27
CA LEU A 12 6.78 9.31 -32.14
C LEU A 12 8.31 9.12 -32.11
N SER A 13 8.83 7.96 -32.50
CA SER A 13 10.27 7.67 -32.44
C SER A 13 11.15 8.52 -33.33
N VAL A 14 10.58 9.17 -34.35
CA VAL A 14 11.32 10.13 -35.17
C VAL A 14 11.71 11.37 -34.35
N TYR A 15 11.00 11.67 -33.27
CA TYR A 15 11.15 12.89 -32.47
C TYR A 15 11.79 12.66 -31.09
N GLU A 16 12.41 11.50 -30.87
CA GLU A 16 13.06 11.16 -29.59
C GLU A 16 14.06 12.22 -29.16
N LYS A 17 14.94 12.65 -30.07
CA LYS A 17 16.01 13.60 -29.78
C LYS A 17 15.44 14.96 -29.39
N GLU A 18 14.44 15.47 -30.11
CA GLU A 18 13.80 16.74 -29.80
C GLU A 18 13.02 16.70 -28.49
N TRP A 19 12.31 15.61 -28.22
CA TRP A 19 11.59 15.40 -26.96
C TRP A 19 12.55 15.44 -25.77
N SER A 20 13.59 14.62 -25.81
CA SER A 20 14.59 14.52 -24.76
C SER A 20 15.35 15.83 -24.57
N ALA A 21 15.73 16.52 -25.66
CA ALA A 21 16.43 17.80 -25.58
C ALA A 21 15.62 18.89 -24.86
N ILE A 22 14.28 18.92 -25.04
CA ILE A 22 13.42 19.88 -24.31
C ILE A 22 13.43 19.58 -22.81
N LEU A 23 13.30 18.31 -22.43
CA LEU A 23 13.28 17.89 -21.02
C LEU A 23 14.62 18.13 -20.33
N GLU A 24 15.73 17.88 -21.03
CA GLU A 24 17.08 18.15 -20.53
C GLU A 24 17.31 19.65 -20.31
N ALA A 25 16.94 20.49 -21.28
CA ALA A 25 17.03 21.94 -21.13
C ALA A 25 16.20 22.47 -19.94
N ASN A 26 15.07 21.82 -19.64
CA ASN A 26 14.22 22.17 -18.52
C ASN A 26 14.67 21.55 -17.17
N GLN A 27 15.70 20.69 -17.16
CA GLN A 27 16.09 19.88 -16.01
C GLN A 27 14.91 19.10 -15.42
N ASN A 28 14.14 18.43 -16.29
CA ASN A 28 12.94 17.72 -15.88
C ASN A 28 13.23 16.61 -14.85
N THR A 29 12.41 16.55 -13.80
CA THR A 29 12.46 15.50 -12.78
C THR A 29 11.20 14.64 -12.76
N ASN A 30 10.23 14.88 -13.65
CA ASN A 30 9.03 14.06 -13.74
C ASN A 30 9.30 12.82 -14.63
N PRO A 31 9.40 11.60 -14.05
CA PRO A 31 9.73 10.40 -14.81
C PRO A 31 8.69 10.06 -15.87
N PHE A 32 7.43 10.47 -15.69
CA PHE A 32 6.34 10.05 -16.55
C PHE A 32 6.33 10.77 -17.90
N ILE A 33 6.93 11.97 -18.01
CA ILE A 33 7.03 12.70 -19.28
C ILE A 33 8.33 12.43 -20.03
N GLU A 34 9.27 11.65 -19.45
CA GLU A 34 10.46 11.20 -20.19
C GLU A 34 10.03 10.36 -21.40
N TYR A 35 10.78 10.50 -22.49
CA TYR A 35 10.44 9.86 -23.77
C TYR A 35 10.32 8.34 -23.59
N GLU A 36 11.25 7.74 -22.84
CA GLU A 36 11.32 6.31 -22.57
C GLU A 36 10.06 5.82 -21.85
N PHE A 37 9.47 6.60 -20.94
CA PHE A 37 8.21 6.21 -20.30
C PHE A 37 7.06 6.27 -21.30
N VAL A 38 6.91 7.40 -22.02
CA VAL A 38 5.78 7.64 -22.92
C VAL A 38 5.77 6.64 -24.08
N TYR A 39 6.91 6.46 -24.74
CA TYR A 39 7.06 5.54 -25.86
C TYR A 39 6.72 4.11 -25.45
N ASN A 40 7.32 3.62 -24.37
CA ASN A 40 7.11 2.24 -23.91
C ASN A 40 5.72 2.04 -23.33
N TRP A 41 5.14 3.02 -22.63
CA TRP A 41 3.76 2.93 -22.18
C TRP A 41 2.82 2.79 -23.38
N TRP A 42 3.02 3.58 -24.44
CA TRP A 42 2.21 3.46 -25.65
C TRP A 42 2.40 2.10 -26.31
N GLN A 43 3.64 1.64 -26.47
CA GLN A 43 3.93 0.34 -27.09
C GLN A 43 3.27 -0.83 -26.35
N PHE A 44 3.32 -0.86 -25.02
CA PHE A 44 2.81 -2.00 -24.24
C PHE A 44 1.32 -1.90 -23.90
N LEU A 45 0.83 -0.68 -23.65
CA LEU A 45 -0.48 -0.45 -23.05
C LEU A 45 -1.40 0.43 -23.91
N GLY A 46 -0.86 1.25 -24.82
CA GLY A 46 -1.61 2.31 -25.49
C GLY A 46 -2.20 1.99 -26.87
N GLU A 47 -2.01 0.79 -27.41
CA GLU A 47 -2.42 0.44 -28.79
C GLU A 47 -3.92 0.71 -29.07
N ASN A 48 -4.80 0.42 -28.10
CA ASN A 48 -6.25 0.58 -28.21
C ASN A 48 -6.80 1.81 -27.46
N GLU A 49 -5.96 2.80 -27.18
CA GLU A 49 -6.28 3.88 -26.24
C GLU A 49 -6.34 5.27 -26.91
N GLU A 50 -6.51 5.31 -28.25
CA GLU A 50 -6.73 6.52 -29.08
C GLU A 50 -5.78 7.69 -28.73
N ILE A 51 -4.49 7.40 -28.71
CA ILE A 51 -3.45 8.38 -28.38
C ILE A 51 -3.34 9.43 -29.50
N GLU A 52 -3.33 10.70 -29.11
CA GLU A 52 -3.12 11.86 -29.97
C GLU A 52 -2.04 12.76 -29.34
N ILE A 53 -0.78 12.60 -29.76
CA ILE A 53 0.29 13.52 -29.35
C ILE A 53 0.40 14.63 -30.39
N TYR A 54 0.26 15.88 -29.95
CA TYR A 54 0.41 17.04 -30.82
C TYR A 54 1.81 17.64 -30.66
N ALA A 55 2.60 17.64 -31.74
CA ALA A 55 3.91 18.29 -31.78
C ALA A 55 3.80 19.65 -32.47
N VAL A 56 4.51 20.65 -31.96
CA VAL A 56 4.58 21.99 -32.55
C VAL A 56 5.92 22.18 -33.23
N LYS A 57 5.88 22.45 -34.53
CA LYS A 57 7.07 22.74 -35.35
C LYS A 57 7.15 24.22 -35.68
N GLU A 58 8.34 24.79 -35.54
CA GLU A 58 8.65 26.18 -35.90
C GLU A 58 10.07 26.26 -36.45
N ASN A 59 10.24 26.94 -37.59
CA ASN A 59 11.55 27.09 -38.25
C ASN A 59 12.30 25.75 -38.40
N ASN A 60 11.56 24.73 -38.86
CA ASN A 60 12.01 23.36 -39.03
C ASN A 60 12.49 22.63 -37.75
N ARG A 61 12.11 23.10 -36.55
CA ARG A 61 12.45 22.49 -35.26
C ARG A 61 11.20 22.20 -34.46
N ILE A 62 11.15 21.06 -33.77
CA ILE A 62 10.08 20.79 -32.79
C ILE A 62 10.37 21.56 -31.51
N ILE A 63 9.35 22.29 -31.02
CA ILE A 63 9.47 23.15 -29.84
C ILE A 63 8.56 22.73 -28.69
N ALA A 64 7.55 21.88 -28.95
CA ALA A 64 6.65 21.38 -27.93
C ALA A 64 5.94 20.07 -28.32
N PHE A 65 5.49 19.33 -27.32
CA PHE A 65 4.62 18.16 -27.42
C PHE A 65 3.50 18.22 -26.38
N PHE A 66 2.29 17.82 -26.79
CA PHE A 66 1.09 17.74 -25.97
C PHE A 66 0.61 16.29 -25.96
N PRO A 67 0.95 15.52 -24.91
CA PRO A 67 0.71 14.09 -24.85
C PRO A 67 -0.75 13.77 -24.45
N PHE A 68 -1.66 13.70 -25.42
CA PHE A 68 -3.07 13.44 -25.14
C PHE A 68 -3.56 12.06 -25.58
N GLN A 69 -4.71 11.70 -25.03
CA GLN A 69 -5.62 10.65 -25.49
C GLN A 69 -6.95 11.31 -25.81
N SER A 70 -7.61 10.87 -26.89
CA SER A 70 -8.85 11.45 -27.35
C SER A 70 -9.96 10.41 -27.34
N GLU A 71 -10.88 10.52 -26.40
CA GLU A 71 -12.08 9.70 -26.34
C GLU A 71 -13.25 10.40 -27.07
N LYS A 72 -13.93 9.69 -27.98
CA LYS A 72 -15.18 10.17 -28.57
C LYS A 72 -16.34 9.79 -27.66
N THR A 73 -17.09 10.79 -27.21
CA THR A 73 -18.25 10.66 -26.32
C THR A 73 -19.51 11.15 -27.03
N TRP A 74 -20.68 10.85 -26.45
CA TRP A 74 -21.94 11.42 -26.93
C TRP A 74 -22.00 12.96 -26.86
N PHE A 75 -21.14 13.60 -26.06
CA PHE A 75 -21.05 15.05 -25.90
C PHE A 75 -20.00 15.72 -26.81
N GLY A 76 -19.34 14.96 -27.68
CA GLY A 76 -18.20 15.40 -28.48
C GLY A 76 -16.94 14.68 -28.05
N TYR A 77 -15.81 15.37 -27.94
CA TYR A 77 -14.54 14.77 -27.58
C TYR A 77 -14.18 15.02 -26.12
N MET A 78 -13.51 14.07 -25.49
CA MET A 78 -12.83 14.24 -24.22
C MET A 78 -11.33 14.02 -24.44
N LEU A 79 -10.54 15.05 -24.18
CA LEU A 79 -9.08 14.95 -24.22
C LEU A 79 -8.54 14.91 -22.80
N HIS A 80 -7.69 13.93 -22.51
CA HIS A 80 -6.95 13.85 -21.26
C HIS A 80 -5.48 13.55 -21.55
N PHE A 81 -4.60 13.78 -20.57
CA PHE A 81 -3.21 13.36 -20.71
C PHE A 81 -3.10 11.84 -20.87
N LEU A 82 -2.05 11.40 -21.58
CA LEU A 82 -1.76 9.99 -21.76
C LEU A 82 -1.43 9.27 -20.46
N ALA A 83 -1.57 7.95 -20.48
CA ALA A 83 -1.35 7.07 -19.33
C ALA A 83 -2.22 7.43 -18.12
N LEU A 84 -3.45 7.91 -18.34
CA LEU A 84 -4.36 8.24 -17.25
C LEU A 84 -4.64 7.02 -16.36
N GLY A 85 -4.19 7.09 -15.10
CA GLY A 85 -4.30 6.00 -14.13
C GLY A 85 -3.05 5.11 -14.00
N ASP A 86 -2.05 5.32 -14.85
CA ASP A 86 -0.70 4.74 -14.76
C ASP A 86 0.36 5.79 -14.44
N ALA A 87 0.30 6.95 -15.09
CA ALA A 87 1.11 8.11 -14.77
C ALA A 87 0.42 8.93 -13.68
N ASN A 88 1.09 9.11 -12.54
CA ASN A 88 0.57 9.97 -11.46
C ASN A 88 0.76 11.45 -11.77
N TYR A 89 1.75 11.77 -12.63
CA TYR A 89 2.01 13.11 -13.11
C TYR A 89 2.08 13.10 -14.63
N MET A 90 1.61 14.18 -15.23
CA MET A 90 1.67 14.42 -16.66
C MET A 90 1.75 15.92 -16.90
N ASP A 91 2.35 16.29 -18.02
CA ASP A 91 2.57 17.68 -18.36
C ASP A 91 2.70 17.87 -19.87
N ILE A 92 2.72 19.12 -20.29
CA ILE A 92 3.11 19.55 -21.62
C ILE A 92 4.64 19.62 -21.67
N ILE A 93 5.22 19.11 -22.75
CA ILE A 93 6.67 19.14 -22.96
C ILE A 93 6.94 20.34 -23.85
N ALA A 94 7.42 21.45 -23.30
CA ALA A 94 7.81 22.63 -24.06
C ALA A 94 8.98 23.34 -23.37
N LYS A 95 9.80 24.08 -24.13
CA LYS A 95 10.83 24.93 -23.52
C LYS A 95 10.16 26.00 -22.66
N LYS A 96 10.67 26.27 -21.46
CA LYS A 96 10.07 27.22 -20.50
C LYS A 96 9.65 28.56 -21.12
N ARG A 97 10.50 29.14 -21.97
CA ARG A 97 10.24 30.42 -22.65
C ARG A 97 9.09 30.39 -23.67
N ASP A 98 8.71 29.20 -24.12
CA ASP A 98 7.76 28.98 -25.23
C ASP A 98 6.39 28.48 -24.73
N VAL A 99 6.24 28.17 -23.43
CA VAL A 99 5.04 27.49 -22.87
C VAL A 99 3.75 28.24 -23.16
N ASP A 100 3.67 29.54 -22.85
CA ASP A 100 2.45 30.34 -23.05
C ASP A 100 1.98 30.34 -24.51
N ARG A 101 2.91 30.59 -25.44
CA ARG A 101 2.59 30.68 -26.87
C ARG A 101 2.19 29.32 -27.46
N VAL A 102 2.82 28.22 -27.05
CA VAL A 102 2.45 26.89 -27.54
C VAL A 102 1.15 26.38 -26.92
N ILE A 103 0.87 26.69 -25.65
CA ILE A 103 -0.44 26.44 -25.02
C ILE A 103 -1.53 27.12 -25.84
N MET A 104 -1.39 28.42 -26.09
CA MET A 104 -2.36 29.17 -26.87
C MET A 104 -2.57 28.57 -28.26
N TYR A 105 -1.47 28.32 -29.00
CA TYR A 105 -1.53 27.78 -30.35
C TYR A 105 -2.21 26.40 -30.43
N VAL A 106 -1.80 25.47 -29.55
CA VAL A 106 -2.28 24.08 -29.61
C VAL A 106 -3.73 23.96 -29.15
N PHE A 107 -4.10 24.56 -28.03
CA PHE A 107 -5.49 24.49 -27.56
C PHE A 107 -6.45 25.17 -28.54
N ASP A 108 -6.10 26.35 -29.09
CA ASP A 108 -6.94 27.02 -30.09
C ASP A 108 -7.10 26.16 -31.35
N ALA A 109 -6.03 25.52 -31.83
CA ALA A 109 -6.08 24.62 -32.98
C ALA A 109 -6.95 23.38 -32.74
N ILE A 110 -6.83 22.74 -31.56
CA ILE A 110 -7.66 21.59 -31.18
C ILE A 110 -9.14 22.00 -31.09
N ILE A 111 -9.41 23.13 -30.45
CA ILE A 111 -10.77 23.67 -30.28
C ILE A 111 -11.40 23.96 -31.65
N LYS A 112 -10.65 24.61 -32.56
CA LYS A 112 -11.10 24.88 -33.93
C LYS A 112 -11.44 23.59 -34.69
N LYS A 113 -10.61 22.55 -34.55
CA LYS A 113 -10.78 21.28 -35.26
C LYS A 113 -11.93 20.43 -34.72
N LYS A 114 -12.00 20.22 -33.41
CA LYS A 114 -12.96 19.29 -32.78
C LYS A 114 -14.28 19.95 -32.34
N LYS A 115 -14.33 21.29 -32.25
CA LYS A 115 -15.50 22.13 -31.88
C LYS A 115 -16.07 21.89 -30.48
N SER A 116 -16.57 20.69 -30.19
CA SER A 116 -17.14 20.29 -28.88
C SER A 116 -16.15 19.40 -28.14
N VAL A 117 -15.40 19.98 -27.21
CA VAL A 117 -14.33 19.28 -26.48
C VAL A 117 -14.37 19.59 -25.00
N VAL A 118 -14.18 18.58 -24.18
CA VAL A 118 -13.86 18.70 -22.75
C VAL A 118 -12.42 18.26 -22.54
N PHE A 119 -11.65 19.08 -21.83
CA PHE A 119 -10.29 18.76 -21.42
C PHE A 119 -10.31 18.33 -19.96
N TYR A 120 -9.77 17.15 -19.69
CA TYR A 120 -9.66 16.54 -18.36
C TYR A 120 -8.19 16.26 -18.07
N LEU A 121 -7.50 17.27 -17.57
CA LEU A 121 -6.04 17.25 -17.42
C LEU A 121 -5.69 16.87 -15.98
N HIS A 122 -5.39 15.60 -15.77
CA HIS A 122 -4.90 15.07 -14.50
C HIS A 122 -3.39 14.88 -14.55
N GLY A 123 -2.68 15.31 -13.51
CA GLY A 123 -1.25 15.02 -13.34
C GLY A 123 -0.36 16.25 -13.27
N LEU A 124 -0.91 17.45 -13.49
CA LEU A 124 -0.16 18.70 -13.42
C LEU A 124 0.26 18.98 -11.97
N LEU A 125 1.56 19.06 -11.70
CA LEU A 125 2.06 19.46 -10.38
C LEU A 125 1.91 20.97 -10.21
N GLU A 126 1.64 21.44 -9.00
CA GLU A 126 1.50 22.88 -8.73
C GLU A 126 2.83 23.59 -8.53
N SER A 127 3.89 22.84 -8.23
CA SER A 127 5.26 23.34 -8.13
C SER A 127 5.89 23.69 -9.49
N VAL A 128 5.25 23.33 -10.60
CA VAL A 128 5.67 23.70 -11.96
C VAL A 128 4.76 24.79 -12.54
N ASP A 129 5.22 25.46 -13.60
CA ASP A 129 4.54 26.65 -14.12
C ASP A 129 3.27 26.32 -14.92
N THR A 130 3.18 25.13 -15.54
CA THR A 130 2.12 24.77 -16.52
C THR A 130 0.70 25.05 -16.03
N PRO A 131 0.29 24.68 -14.79
CA PRO A 131 -1.04 25.03 -14.30
C PRO A 131 -1.36 26.52 -14.35
N PHE A 132 -0.39 27.39 -14.05
CA PHE A 132 -0.60 28.84 -14.03
C PHE A 132 -0.73 29.39 -15.45
N GLN A 133 0.13 28.94 -16.38
CA GLN A 133 0.07 29.34 -17.79
C GLN A 133 -1.22 28.86 -18.46
N LEU A 134 -1.66 27.63 -18.14
CA LEU A 134 -2.95 27.13 -18.57
C LEU A 134 -4.10 28.00 -18.04
N SER A 135 -4.11 28.32 -16.74
CA SER A 135 -5.12 29.22 -16.16
C SER A 135 -5.14 30.59 -16.84
N ASN A 136 -3.98 31.15 -17.20
CA ASN A 136 -3.89 32.42 -17.92
C ASN A 136 -4.48 32.34 -19.33
N TYR A 137 -4.15 31.28 -20.09
CA TYR A 137 -4.77 31.01 -21.38
C TYR A 137 -6.31 30.92 -21.28
N LEU A 138 -6.82 30.18 -20.29
CA LEU A 138 -8.27 30.00 -20.12
C LEU A 138 -8.96 31.31 -19.74
N LYS A 139 -8.35 32.14 -18.90
CA LYS A 139 -8.84 33.50 -18.61
C LYS A 139 -8.88 34.35 -19.88
N ALA A 140 -7.80 34.37 -20.66
CA ALA A 140 -7.71 35.13 -21.91
C ALA A 140 -8.74 34.69 -22.98
N ARG A 141 -9.24 33.45 -22.91
CA ARG A 141 -10.30 32.92 -23.79
C ARG A 141 -11.69 32.92 -23.16
N ASN A 142 -11.86 33.53 -21.97
CA ASN A 142 -13.10 33.52 -21.19
C ASN A 142 -13.67 32.10 -21.01
N MET A 143 -12.79 31.14 -20.76
CA MET A 143 -13.12 29.74 -20.53
C MET A 143 -13.10 29.44 -19.03
N LYS A 144 -14.20 28.89 -18.53
CA LYS A 144 -14.34 28.52 -17.12
C LYS A 144 -13.61 27.21 -16.83
N GLU A 145 -12.63 27.28 -15.93
CA GLU A 145 -11.93 26.12 -15.37
C GLU A 145 -12.43 25.77 -13.97
N GLN A 146 -12.29 24.50 -13.61
CA GLN A 146 -12.29 24.06 -12.21
C GLN A 146 -11.20 23.02 -12.05
N TYR A 147 -10.45 23.11 -10.96
CA TYR A 147 -9.44 22.11 -10.62
C TYR A 147 -9.65 21.55 -9.22
N TYR A 148 -9.20 20.31 -9.05
CA TYR A 148 -9.20 19.59 -7.78
C TYR A 148 -7.78 19.23 -7.41
N ARG A 149 -7.40 19.51 -6.15
CA ARG A 149 -6.06 19.23 -5.63
C ARG A 149 -6.01 17.83 -5.03
N ILE A 150 -4.96 17.10 -5.37
CA ILE A 150 -4.59 15.84 -4.73
C ILE A 150 -3.24 16.08 -4.08
N VAL A 151 -3.15 15.80 -2.78
CA VAL A 151 -1.90 15.89 -2.00
C VAL A 151 -0.81 14.98 -2.59
N THR A 152 0.40 15.51 -2.64
CA THR A 152 1.60 14.83 -3.13
C THR A 152 2.74 15.01 -2.11
N PRO A 153 2.73 14.22 -1.03
CA PRO A 153 3.74 14.31 0.02
C PRO A 153 5.12 13.88 -0.46
N TYR A 154 6.15 14.58 0.01
CA TYR A 154 7.54 14.24 -0.29
C TYR A 154 8.46 14.52 0.89
N ILE A 155 9.67 13.99 0.81
CA ILE A 155 10.77 14.24 1.73
C ILE A 155 11.82 15.02 0.94
N ASP A 156 12.07 16.26 1.39
CA ASP A 156 13.19 17.08 0.94
C ASP A 156 14.46 16.52 1.61
N LEU A 157 15.29 15.84 0.83
CA LEU A 157 16.49 15.17 1.33
C LEU A 157 17.66 16.15 1.48
N GLN A 158 17.64 17.29 0.78
CA GLN A 158 18.74 18.27 0.84
C GLN A 158 18.76 19.03 2.16
N LYS A 159 17.58 19.26 2.74
CA LYS A 159 17.43 19.99 4.01
C LYS A 159 17.35 19.07 5.23
N LEU A 160 17.63 17.78 5.05
CA LEU A 160 17.40 16.76 6.05
C LEU A 160 18.65 16.44 6.86
N SER A 161 18.62 16.69 8.17
CA SER A 161 19.51 16.00 9.11
C SER A 161 18.94 14.60 9.37
N TYR A 162 19.56 13.56 8.82
CA TYR A 162 19.03 12.19 8.91
C TYR A 162 18.80 11.74 10.36
N GLU A 163 19.78 11.96 11.24
CA GLU A 163 19.70 11.50 12.63
C GLU A 163 18.58 12.19 13.42
N GLU A 164 18.48 13.52 13.31
CA GLU A 164 17.42 14.30 13.96
C GLU A 164 16.03 13.94 13.41
N TYR A 165 15.94 13.82 12.09
CA TYR A 165 14.72 13.42 11.43
C TYR A 165 14.30 12.02 11.88
N MET A 166 15.22 11.05 11.89
CA MET A 166 14.91 9.65 12.15
C MET A 166 14.55 9.39 13.61
N LYS A 167 15.14 10.11 14.57
CA LYS A 167 14.90 9.95 16.02
C LYS A 167 13.40 10.02 16.40
N SER A 168 12.66 10.98 15.86
CA SER A 168 11.23 11.12 16.16
C SER A 168 10.39 10.04 15.47
N ARG A 169 10.75 9.62 14.24
CA ARG A 169 10.04 8.60 13.46
C ARG A 169 10.31 7.19 13.98
N GLN A 170 11.52 6.90 14.47
CA GLN A 170 11.84 5.65 15.18
C GLN A 170 10.92 5.44 16.37
N LYS A 171 10.75 6.46 17.21
CA LYS A 171 9.84 6.43 18.36
C LYS A 171 8.39 6.28 17.92
N LEU A 172 7.92 7.10 16.98
CA LEU A 172 6.54 7.08 16.45
C LEU A 172 6.15 5.71 15.89
N HIS A 173 7.08 5.05 15.20
CA HIS A 173 6.80 3.79 14.52
C HIS A 173 7.23 2.55 15.31
N GLY A 174 7.96 2.74 16.42
CA GLY A 174 8.61 1.67 17.17
C GLY A 174 9.57 0.85 16.31
N LEU A 175 10.34 1.53 15.44
CA LEU A 175 11.20 0.88 14.45
C LEU A 175 12.23 -0.02 15.12
N ASP A 176 12.91 0.45 16.16
CA ASP A 176 13.99 -0.30 16.81
C ASP A 176 13.48 -1.63 17.37
N ARG A 177 12.33 -1.61 18.05
CA ARG A 177 11.70 -2.84 18.56
C ARG A 177 11.30 -3.78 17.42
N ARG A 178 10.71 -3.25 16.36
CA ARG A 178 10.23 -4.01 15.21
C ARG A 178 11.38 -4.67 14.46
N GLU A 179 12.43 -3.91 14.19
CA GLU A 179 13.62 -4.34 13.48
C GLU A 179 14.40 -5.35 14.31
N LYS A 180 14.64 -5.08 15.60
CA LYS A 180 15.26 -6.03 16.52
C LYS A 180 14.52 -7.36 16.53
N ARG A 181 13.19 -7.35 16.65
CA ARG A 181 12.38 -8.57 16.65
C ARG A 181 12.37 -9.28 15.29
N LEU A 182 12.43 -8.54 14.19
CA LEU A 182 12.51 -9.12 12.85
C LEU A 182 13.85 -9.83 12.64
N ARG A 183 14.96 -9.23 13.09
CA ARG A 183 16.31 -9.82 13.03
C ARG A 183 16.48 -11.04 13.93
N LEU A 184 15.65 -11.21 14.96
CA LEU A 184 15.61 -12.46 15.74
C LEU A 184 15.00 -13.63 14.94
N LEU A 185 14.31 -13.37 13.82
CA LEU A 185 13.79 -14.42 12.96
C LEU A 185 14.83 -14.96 11.97
N GLY A 186 15.93 -14.23 11.76
CA GLY A 186 16.91 -14.53 10.74
C GLY A 186 17.54 -13.28 10.16
N GLU A 187 18.34 -13.46 9.13
CA GLU A 187 19.08 -12.39 8.49
C GLU A 187 18.17 -11.46 7.67
N VAL A 188 18.23 -10.17 7.96
CA VAL A 188 17.47 -9.12 7.26
C VAL A 188 18.41 -8.25 6.45
N ARG A 189 18.19 -8.16 5.13
CA ARG A 189 19.00 -7.34 4.22
C ARG A 189 18.13 -6.40 3.39
N LEU A 190 18.63 -5.16 3.19
CA LEU A 190 18.15 -4.27 2.15
C LEU A 190 18.95 -4.53 0.88
N GLN A 191 18.27 -4.65 -0.26
CA GLN A 191 18.93 -4.90 -1.54
C GLN A 191 18.32 -4.03 -2.63
N ILE A 192 19.15 -3.56 -3.56
CA ILE A 192 18.68 -3.12 -4.87
C ILE A 192 18.52 -4.41 -5.68
N SER A 193 17.28 -4.78 -5.97
CA SER A 193 16.97 -6.04 -6.63
C SER A 193 17.09 -5.90 -8.14
N PRO A 194 17.68 -6.89 -8.83
CA PRO A 194 17.64 -6.95 -10.29
C PRO A 194 16.21 -7.26 -10.78
N ALA A 195 15.94 -6.90 -12.04
CA ALA A 195 14.63 -7.10 -12.68
C ALA A 195 14.17 -8.57 -12.69
N ILE A 196 15.09 -9.54 -12.65
CA ILE A 196 14.74 -10.97 -12.57
C ILE A 196 13.93 -11.33 -11.30
N GLN A 197 13.94 -10.48 -10.26
CA GLN A 197 13.13 -10.69 -9.04
C GLN A 197 11.69 -10.13 -9.13
N MET A 198 11.31 -9.50 -10.25
CA MET A 198 9.99 -8.88 -10.42
C MET A 198 8.83 -9.86 -10.26
N ASP A 199 8.97 -11.12 -10.69
CA ASP A 199 7.95 -12.14 -10.47
C ASP A 199 7.67 -12.39 -8.99
N GLN A 200 8.71 -12.38 -8.16
CA GLN A 200 8.57 -12.49 -6.72
C GLN A 200 7.90 -11.24 -6.14
N ILE A 201 8.26 -10.05 -6.62
CA ILE A 201 7.62 -8.78 -6.26
C ILE A 201 6.12 -8.79 -6.60
N PHE A 202 5.74 -9.24 -7.80
CA PHE A 202 4.35 -9.39 -8.20
C PHE A 202 3.60 -10.37 -7.29
N LYS A 203 4.23 -11.49 -6.88
CA LYS A 203 3.64 -12.44 -5.92
C LYS A 203 3.40 -11.80 -4.55
N VAL A 204 4.36 -11.03 -4.03
CA VAL A 204 4.21 -10.30 -2.76
C VAL A 204 3.08 -9.27 -2.86
N HIS A 205 3.03 -8.51 -3.96
CA HIS A 205 1.96 -7.55 -4.24
C HIS A 205 0.59 -8.24 -4.28
N GLN A 206 0.43 -9.27 -5.10
CA GLN A 206 -0.81 -10.02 -5.24
C GLN A 206 -1.28 -10.61 -3.92
N LYS A 207 -0.38 -11.19 -3.10
CA LYS A 207 -0.73 -11.72 -1.78
C LYS A 207 -1.37 -10.67 -0.89
N ARG A 208 -0.79 -9.46 -0.85
CA ARG A 208 -1.29 -8.32 -0.06
C ARG A 208 -2.64 -7.82 -0.57
N TRP A 209 -2.82 -7.79 -1.88
CA TRP A 209 -3.96 -7.16 -2.55
C TRP A 209 -5.09 -8.13 -2.91
N LYS A 210 -4.89 -9.45 -2.80
CA LYS A 210 -5.89 -10.50 -3.09
C LYS A 210 -7.26 -10.25 -2.43
N LYS A 211 -7.26 -9.62 -1.25
CA LYS A 211 -8.46 -9.32 -0.45
C LYS A 211 -8.73 -7.81 -0.35
N LYS A 212 -8.20 -6.99 -1.25
CA LYS A 212 -8.36 -5.52 -1.27
C LYS A 212 -8.69 -5.07 -2.69
N ASN A 213 -9.32 -3.90 -2.81
CA ASN A 213 -9.53 -3.31 -4.13
C ASN A 213 -8.24 -2.63 -4.58
N ASP A 214 -7.43 -3.33 -5.38
CA ASP A 214 -6.25 -2.74 -6.04
C ASP A 214 -6.71 -1.68 -7.04
N THR A 215 -6.10 -0.49 -6.95
CA THR A 215 -6.37 0.64 -7.84
C THR A 215 -5.19 0.93 -8.77
N SER A 216 -4.03 0.30 -8.55
CA SER A 216 -2.84 0.46 -9.39
C SER A 216 -2.87 -0.47 -10.61
N GLY A 217 -3.39 -1.69 -10.45
CA GLY A 217 -3.28 -2.73 -11.48
C GLY A 217 -1.83 -3.20 -11.69
N PHE A 218 -0.90 -2.89 -10.78
CA PHE A 218 0.52 -3.18 -10.89
C PHE A 218 0.82 -4.65 -11.21
N SER A 219 0.05 -5.56 -10.61
CA SER A 219 0.19 -7.01 -10.83
C SER A 219 -0.89 -7.60 -11.74
N SER A 220 -1.56 -6.77 -12.56
CA SER A 220 -2.49 -7.26 -13.59
C SER A 220 -1.71 -7.84 -14.76
N ASP A 221 -2.26 -8.85 -15.44
CA ASP A 221 -1.56 -9.53 -16.54
C ASP A 221 -1.22 -8.56 -17.68
N ARG A 222 -2.09 -7.57 -17.93
CA ARG A 222 -1.85 -6.48 -18.90
C ARG A 222 -0.60 -5.65 -18.57
N LYS A 223 -0.33 -5.35 -17.29
CA LYS A 223 0.74 -4.40 -16.90
C LYS A 223 2.06 -5.05 -16.47
N LYS A 224 2.10 -6.36 -16.20
CA LYS A 224 3.33 -7.06 -15.75
C LYS A 224 4.47 -6.90 -16.75
N ALA A 225 4.22 -7.13 -18.04
CA ALA A 225 5.24 -7.03 -19.09
C ALA A 225 5.82 -5.62 -19.19
N PHE A 226 4.98 -4.59 -19.06
CA PHE A 226 5.42 -3.19 -19.06
C PHE A 226 6.34 -2.87 -17.86
N PHE A 227 5.94 -3.21 -16.64
CA PHE A 227 6.77 -2.94 -15.45
C PHE A 227 8.03 -3.79 -15.40
N GLN A 228 7.98 -5.02 -15.92
CA GLN A 228 9.15 -5.87 -16.12
C GLN A 228 10.15 -5.18 -17.06
N TYR A 229 9.68 -4.79 -18.23
CA TYR A 229 10.49 -4.15 -19.25
C TYR A 229 11.15 -2.88 -18.73
N LEU A 230 10.39 -1.98 -18.09
CA LEU A 230 10.98 -0.77 -17.50
C LEU A 230 12.00 -1.06 -16.39
N ALA A 231 11.87 -2.17 -15.66
CA ALA A 231 12.85 -2.57 -14.67
C ALA A 231 14.15 -3.12 -15.30
N GLU A 232 14.05 -3.72 -16.49
CA GLU A 232 15.20 -4.20 -17.27
C GLU A 232 15.93 -3.05 -17.97
N GLN A 233 15.19 -2.03 -18.40
CA GLN A 233 15.74 -0.81 -18.99
C GLN A 233 16.27 0.13 -17.89
N ASN A 234 17.49 -0.15 -17.42
CA ASN A 234 18.15 0.66 -16.38
C ASN A 234 19.23 1.60 -16.95
N HIS A 235 18.97 2.17 -18.13
CA HIS A 235 19.88 3.07 -18.82
C HIS A 235 19.17 4.40 -19.09
N GLY A 236 19.91 5.51 -18.98
CA GLY A 236 19.40 6.85 -19.30
C GLY A 236 19.03 7.68 -18.08
N LYS A 237 18.17 8.69 -18.32
CA LYS A 237 17.81 9.71 -17.32
C LYS A 237 16.60 9.29 -16.47
N LEU A 238 15.79 8.38 -17.00
CA LEU A 238 14.78 7.60 -16.30
C LEU A 238 15.38 6.23 -15.96
N SER A 239 15.26 5.81 -14.72
CA SER A 239 15.59 4.44 -14.31
C SER A 239 14.58 3.92 -13.30
N VAL A 240 14.44 2.60 -13.25
CA VAL A 240 13.64 1.93 -12.22
C VAL A 240 14.59 1.41 -11.14
N GLN A 241 14.31 1.75 -9.90
CA GLN A 241 15.07 1.27 -8.76
C GLN A 241 14.18 0.36 -7.90
N LEU A 242 14.31 -0.95 -8.12
CA LEU A 242 13.65 -1.96 -7.30
C LEU A 242 14.43 -2.11 -5.99
N THR A 243 13.81 -1.77 -4.87
CA THR A 243 14.44 -1.98 -3.56
C THR A 243 13.63 -3.00 -2.77
N THR A 244 14.29 -4.03 -2.24
CA THR A 244 13.64 -5.08 -1.44
C THR A 244 14.24 -5.15 -0.05
N LEU A 245 13.39 -5.54 0.90
CA LEU A 245 13.78 -6.00 2.22
C LEU A 245 13.58 -7.51 2.24
N THR A 246 14.67 -8.26 2.42
CA THR A 246 14.66 -9.72 2.48
C THR A 246 14.82 -10.20 3.91
N LEU A 247 14.23 -11.37 4.22
CA LEU A 247 14.49 -12.15 5.43
C LEU A 247 14.86 -13.56 4.97
N GLU A 248 16.06 -14.04 5.31
CA GLU A 248 16.58 -15.34 4.82
C GLU A 248 16.43 -15.46 3.29
N ASN A 249 16.88 -14.44 2.56
CA ASN A 249 16.78 -14.31 1.09
C ASN A 249 15.35 -14.26 0.52
N LYS A 250 14.30 -14.28 1.35
CA LYS A 250 12.91 -14.13 0.91
C LYS A 250 12.45 -12.68 0.98
N ILE A 251 11.94 -12.15 -0.12
CA ILE A 251 11.37 -10.79 -0.17
C ILE A 251 10.16 -10.71 0.77
N ILE A 252 10.27 -9.87 1.81
CA ILE A 252 9.18 -9.57 2.75
C ILE A 252 8.59 -8.17 2.53
N SER A 253 9.33 -7.26 1.91
CA SER A 253 8.84 -5.96 1.45
C SER A 253 9.60 -5.51 0.21
N PHE A 254 8.95 -4.71 -0.62
CA PHE A 254 9.57 -4.12 -1.79
C PHE A 254 9.01 -2.72 -2.07
N THR A 255 9.79 -1.92 -2.79
CA THR A 255 9.31 -0.75 -3.50
C THR A 255 9.75 -0.82 -4.96
N TYR A 256 8.81 -0.49 -5.84
CA TYR A 256 9.08 -0.19 -7.24
C TYR A 256 9.05 1.33 -7.34
N GLY A 257 10.19 1.95 -7.67
CA GLY A 257 10.30 3.40 -7.78
C GLY A 257 11.01 3.82 -9.06
N PHE A 258 10.74 5.06 -9.46
CA PHE A 258 11.41 5.69 -10.60
C PHE A 258 12.43 6.70 -10.10
N SER A 259 13.62 6.69 -10.66
CA SER A 259 14.63 7.73 -10.50
C SER A 259 14.68 8.61 -11.74
N CYS A 260 14.66 9.92 -11.55
CA CYS A 260 14.77 10.91 -12.61
C CYS A 260 15.46 12.17 -12.09
N ARG A 261 16.67 12.46 -12.60
CA ARG A 261 17.50 13.66 -12.29
C ARG A 261 17.40 14.14 -10.84
N GLY A 262 17.86 13.30 -9.89
CA GLY A 262 17.90 13.66 -8.46
C GLY A 262 16.58 13.52 -7.70
N ARG A 263 15.47 13.15 -8.35
CA ARG A 263 14.21 12.76 -7.70
C ARG A 263 14.05 11.25 -7.74
N TYR A 264 13.77 10.65 -6.59
CA TYR A 264 13.25 9.29 -6.48
C TYR A 264 11.75 9.36 -6.23
N LEU A 265 10.94 8.67 -7.03
CA LEU A 265 9.49 8.57 -6.90
C LEU A 265 9.10 7.15 -6.50
N GLY A 266 8.60 6.99 -5.28
CA GLY A 266 8.04 5.72 -4.79
C GLY A 266 6.69 5.42 -5.45
N TYR A 267 6.70 4.62 -6.51
CA TYR A 267 5.50 4.34 -7.31
C TYR A 267 4.61 3.27 -6.65
N VAL A 268 5.20 2.13 -6.28
CA VAL A 268 4.51 1.06 -5.56
C VAL A 268 5.31 0.67 -4.33
N LEU A 269 4.61 0.50 -3.20
CA LEU A 269 5.14 -0.06 -1.96
C LEU A 269 4.30 -1.27 -1.56
N GLY A 270 4.96 -2.40 -1.34
CA GLY A 270 4.31 -3.66 -1.00
C GLY A 270 5.07 -4.43 0.07
N HIS A 271 4.35 -5.29 0.78
CA HIS A 271 4.93 -6.20 1.76
C HIS A 271 4.08 -7.43 1.98
N ASP A 272 4.73 -8.53 2.38
CA ASP A 272 4.08 -9.77 2.74
C ASP A 272 3.30 -9.58 4.04
N SER A 273 1.97 -9.69 3.94
CA SER A 273 1.02 -9.50 5.04
C SER A 273 1.21 -10.44 6.23
N ASP A 274 1.99 -11.52 6.11
CA ASP A 274 2.31 -12.38 7.26
C ASP A 274 3.25 -11.67 8.25
N PHE A 275 4.04 -10.71 7.76
CA PHE A 275 4.97 -9.91 8.55
C PHE A 275 4.39 -8.57 9.00
N ASP A 276 3.07 -8.34 8.85
CA ASP A 276 2.42 -7.06 9.20
C ASP A 276 2.80 -6.56 10.61
N ILE A 277 2.93 -7.47 11.58
CA ILE A 277 3.25 -7.13 12.97
C ILE A 277 4.66 -6.56 13.13
N TYR A 278 5.61 -6.96 12.27
CA TYR A 278 6.97 -6.43 12.23
C TYR A 278 7.05 -5.11 11.47
N GLY A 279 6.04 -4.76 10.66
CA GLY A 279 6.01 -3.50 9.91
C GLY A 279 7.12 -3.35 8.88
N PRO A 280 7.41 -4.37 8.04
CA PRO A 280 8.55 -4.36 7.12
C PRO A 280 8.50 -3.21 6.10
N GLY A 281 7.31 -2.75 5.70
CA GLY A 281 7.18 -1.58 4.82
C GLY A 281 7.69 -0.28 5.46
N ARG A 282 7.58 -0.12 6.79
CA ARG A 282 8.13 1.05 7.49
C ARG A 282 9.65 0.96 7.65
N ILE A 283 10.15 -0.25 7.90
CA ILE A 283 11.60 -0.52 7.93
C ILE A 283 12.18 -0.22 6.54
N LEU A 284 11.54 -0.72 5.47
CA LEU A 284 11.95 -0.44 4.10
C LEU A 284 11.98 1.06 3.80
N VAL A 285 10.98 1.84 4.22
CA VAL A 285 10.98 3.31 4.02
C VAL A 285 12.13 3.97 4.78
N LYS A 286 12.38 3.62 6.05
CA LYS A 286 13.55 4.12 6.82
C LYS A 286 14.85 3.89 6.05
N GLU A 287 15.09 2.64 5.65
CA GLU A 287 16.31 2.25 4.95
C GLU A 287 16.42 2.95 3.60
N LYS A 288 15.28 3.14 2.91
CA LYS A 288 15.23 3.83 1.62
C LYS A 288 15.55 5.32 1.73
N ILE A 289 15.11 5.98 2.80
CA ILE A 289 15.47 7.38 3.06
C ILE A 289 16.98 7.50 3.20
N LYS A 290 17.60 6.66 4.05
CA LYS A 290 19.06 6.65 4.23
C LYS A 290 19.77 6.42 2.90
N ARG A 291 19.40 5.35 2.19
CA ARG A 291 20.02 5.00 0.92
C ARG A 291 19.87 6.08 -0.14
N ASN A 292 18.72 6.76 -0.21
CA ASN A 292 18.51 7.84 -1.17
C ASN A 292 19.39 9.06 -0.87
N ILE A 293 19.66 9.35 0.40
CA ILE A 293 20.63 10.40 0.78
C ILE A 293 22.03 9.99 0.33
N ASP A 294 22.43 8.75 0.62
CA ASP A 294 23.75 8.20 0.25
C ASP A 294 23.94 8.16 -1.28
N ASP A 295 22.88 7.83 -2.04
CA ASP A 295 22.86 7.81 -3.51
C ASP A 295 22.75 9.24 -4.12
N GLY A 296 22.70 10.30 -3.31
CA GLY A 296 22.69 11.70 -3.76
C GLY A 296 21.35 12.21 -4.30
N PHE A 297 20.23 11.55 -3.99
CA PHE A 297 18.91 12.08 -4.34
C PHE A 297 18.55 13.30 -3.48
N HIS A 298 17.91 14.27 -4.11
CA HIS A 298 17.48 15.52 -3.48
C HIS A 298 16.03 15.44 -2.96
N LYS A 299 15.19 14.60 -3.59
CA LYS A 299 13.76 14.48 -3.29
C LYS A 299 13.33 13.02 -3.29
N LEU A 300 12.74 12.56 -2.18
CA LEU A 300 11.98 11.31 -2.12
C LEU A 300 10.50 11.65 -2.23
N ASP A 301 9.94 11.49 -3.41
CA ASP A 301 8.54 11.68 -3.70
C ASP A 301 7.72 10.43 -3.34
N MET A 302 6.71 10.58 -2.49
CA MET A 302 5.88 9.46 -2.03
C MET A 302 4.63 9.23 -2.91
N SER A 303 4.54 9.90 -4.06
CA SER A 303 3.42 9.87 -4.99
C SER A 303 2.11 10.45 -4.44
N ILE A 304 1.14 10.68 -5.32
CA ILE A 304 -0.18 11.23 -5.00
C ILE A 304 -0.94 10.39 -3.96
N GLY A 305 -1.79 11.04 -3.17
CA GLY A 305 -2.82 10.37 -2.36
C GLY A 305 -2.70 10.59 -0.84
N TYR A 306 -3.83 10.37 -0.16
CA TYR A 306 -3.98 10.59 1.27
C TYR A 306 -3.75 9.30 2.08
N GLU A 307 -2.63 8.63 1.88
CA GLU A 307 -2.26 7.52 2.77
C GLU A 307 -1.62 8.06 4.06
N PRO A 308 -2.18 7.82 5.27
CA PRO A 308 -1.71 8.44 6.50
C PRO A 308 -0.21 8.27 6.77
N TYR A 309 0.35 7.10 6.44
CA TYR A 309 1.77 6.84 6.65
C TYR A 309 2.66 7.81 5.86
N LYS A 310 2.25 8.30 4.69
CA LYS A 310 3.05 9.26 3.92
C LYS A 310 3.23 10.57 4.69
N PHE A 311 2.22 11.00 5.45
CA PHE A 311 2.28 12.20 6.29
C PHE A 311 3.06 12.01 7.59
N GLU A 312 3.30 10.75 7.98
CA GLU A 312 4.20 10.45 9.09
C GLU A 312 5.68 10.58 8.65
N TRP A 313 5.95 10.49 7.35
CA TRP A 313 7.29 10.58 6.75
C TRP A 313 7.55 11.90 6.02
N ASN A 314 6.56 12.61 5.50
CA ASN A 314 6.82 13.80 4.69
C ASN A 314 7.54 14.90 5.50
N THR A 315 8.33 15.70 4.80
CA THR A 315 8.84 16.98 5.34
C THR A 315 7.99 18.13 4.83
N ASP A 316 7.43 17.98 3.63
CA ASP A 316 6.64 19.01 2.96
C ASP A 316 5.60 18.37 2.01
N LEU A 317 4.78 19.19 1.36
CA LEU A 317 3.70 18.80 0.48
C LEU A 317 3.80 19.56 -0.86
N ASP A 318 3.54 18.83 -1.94
CA ASP A 318 3.13 19.40 -3.22
C ASP A 318 1.68 19.00 -3.49
N TYR A 319 1.10 19.50 -4.57
CA TYR A 319 -0.24 19.18 -4.99
C TYR A 319 -0.28 18.89 -6.49
N THR A 320 -0.99 17.83 -6.85
CA THR A 320 -1.31 17.52 -8.23
C THR A 320 -2.72 18.00 -8.55
N ARG A 321 -2.86 18.82 -9.60
CA ARG A 321 -4.15 19.27 -10.11
C ARG A 321 -4.77 18.25 -11.03
N LYS A 322 -6.09 18.15 -10.91
CA LYS A 322 -6.99 17.64 -11.94
C LYS A 322 -7.81 18.83 -12.44
N THR A 323 -7.40 19.39 -13.58
CA THR A 323 -8.02 20.58 -14.18
C THR A 323 -9.03 20.15 -15.24
N ILE A 324 -10.24 20.71 -15.19
CA ILE A 324 -11.34 20.37 -16.09
C ILE A 324 -11.91 21.65 -16.68
N PHE A 325 -11.90 21.75 -18.01
CA PHE A 325 -12.47 22.85 -18.77
C PHE A 325 -13.04 22.34 -20.10
N SER A 326 -13.74 23.20 -20.85
CA SER A 326 -14.35 22.80 -22.11
C SER A 326 -14.49 23.96 -23.08
N THR A 327 -14.76 23.64 -24.34
CA THR A 327 -15.23 24.64 -25.31
C THR A 327 -16.60 25.18 -24.92
N ASN A 328 -17.00 26.29 -25.54
CA ASN A 328 -18.20 27.04 -25.17
C ASN A 328 -19.51 26.45 -25.71
N THR A 329 -19.48 25.27 -26.33
CA THR A 329 -20.68 24.58 -26.83
C THR A 329 -21.56 24.09 -25.67
N PHE A 330 -22.87 24.04 -25.89
CA PHE A 330 -23.82 23.55 -24.88
C PHE A 330 -23.49 22.12 -24.42
N ARG A 331 -23.24 21.21 -25.38
CA ARG A 331 -22.91 19.80 -25.08
C ARG A 331 -21.65 19.66 -24.22
N ALA A 332 -20.58 20.37 -24.56
CA ALA A 332 -19.32 20.30 -23.80
C ALA A 332 -19.47 20.91 -22.40
N LYS A 333 -20.19 22.04 -22.26
CA LYS A 333 -20.50 22.66 -20.96
C LYS A 333 -21.27 21.72 -20.04
N THR A 334 -22.30 21.04 -20.56
CA THR A 334 -23.10 20.08 -19.80
C THR A 334 -22.25 18.91 -19.31
N PHE A 335 -21.42 18.33 -20.19
CA PHE A 335 -20.54 17.23 -19.79
C PHE A 335 -19.51 17.66 -18.76
N ARG A 336 -18.88 18.82 -18.97
CA ARG A 336 -17.94 19.43 -18.04
C ARG A 336 -18.58 19.65 -16.66
N ASN A 337 -19.80 20.19 -16.60
CA ASN A 337 -20.53 20.39 -15.32
C ASN A 337 -20.82 19.06 -14.61
N PHE A 338 -21.17 18.01 -15.36
CA PHE A 338 -21.33 16.67 -14.80
C PHE A 338 -20.00 16.17 -14.19
N LEU A 339 -18.89 16.31 -14.90
CA LEU A 339 -17.56 15.92 -14.39
C LEU A 339 -17.16 16.74 -13.16
N TRP A 340 -17.46 18.04 -13.15
CA TRP A 340 -17.27 18.90 -11.98
C TRP A 340 -18.06 18.37 -10.77
N GLY A 341 -19.36 18.12 -10.91
CA GLY A 341 -20.17 17.55 -9.83
C GLY A 341 -19.64 16.20 -9.34
N LYS A 342 -19.26 15.31 -10.27
CA LYS A 342 -18.66 14.01 -9.96
C LYS A 342 -17.37 14.15 -9.13
N GLU A 343 -16.43 15.01 -9.53
CA GLU A 343 -15.18 15.20 -8.81
C GLU A 343 -15.38 15.92 -7.47
N ALA A 344 -16.32 16.86 -7.38
CA ALA A 344 -16.70 17.49 -6.11
C ALA A 344 -17.19 16.46 -5.09
N ILE A 345 -18.06 15.53 -5.51
CA ILE A 345 -18.53 14.43 -4.67
C ILE A 345 -17.36 13.51 -4.28
N ILE A 346 -16.54 13.09 -5.25
CA ILE A 346 -15.38 12.21 -4.99
C ILE A 346 -14.41 12.86 -4.00
N SER A 347 -14.10 14.15 -4.17
CA SER A 347 -13.22 14.91 -3.28
C SER A 347 -13.80 14.99 -1.87
N LYS A 348 -15.10 15.28 -1.73
CA LYS A 348 -15.79 15.32 -0.42
C LYS A 348 -15.78 13.95 0.27
N LEU A 349 -16.01 12.86 -0.48
CA LEU A 349 -15.97 11.49 0.04
C LEU A 349 -14.55 11.08 0.48
N ARG A 350 -13.51 11.49 -0.25
CA ARG A 350 -12.12 11.18 0.07
C ARG A 350 -11.62 11.86 1.36
N LYS A 351 -12.25 12.96 1.80
CA LYS A 351 -11.95 13.59 3.11
C LYS A 351 -12.28 12.66 4.28
N TYR A 352 -13.24 11.75 4.13
CA TYR A 352 -13.62 10.79 5.17
C TYR A 352 -12.79 9.50 5.05
N TYR A 353 -11.69 9.42 5.79
CA TYR A 353 -10.76 8.29 5.78
C TYR A 353 -11.45 6.92 6.01
N SER A 354 -12.48 6.88 6.86
CA SER A 354 -13.28 5.68 7.13
C SER A 354 -13.96 5.11 5.87
N LEU A 355 -14.49 5.96 4.98
CA LEU A 355 -15.12 5.55 3.72
C LEU A 355 -14.09 5.03 2.71
N VAL A 356 -12.91 5.64 2.66
CA VAL A 356 -11.81 5.18 1.80
C VAL A 356 -11.34 3.80 2.24
N ILE A 357 -11.13 3.59 3.54
CA ILE A 357 -10.81 2.28 4.10
C ILE A 357 -11.92 1.28 3.81
N PHE A 358 -13.19 1.66 4.01
CA PHE A 358 -14.34 0.79 3.76
C PHE A 358 -14.34 0.30 2.31
N ARG A 359 -14.22 1.21 1.33
CA ARG A 359 -14.12 0.85 -0.09
C ARG A 359 -12.92 -0.05 -0.37
N ARG A 360 -11.74 0.26 0.17
CA ARG A 360 -10.50 -0.51 -0.10
C ARG A 360 -10.52 -1.90 0.53
N ASN A 361 -10.97 -2.02 1.77
CA ASN A 361 -10.85 -3.24 2.59
C ASN A 361 -12.12 -4.09 2.67
N TYR A 362 -13.32 -3.52 2.54
CA TYR A 362 -14.58 -4.26 2.63
C TYR A 362 -15.16 -4.56 1.25
N ILE A 363 -15.30 -3.55 0.38
CA ILE A 363 -15.82 -3.78 -0.99
C ILE A 363 -14.85 -4.67 -1.79
N GLY A 364 -13.54 -4.46 -1.65
CA GLY A 364 -12.53 -5.34 -2.26
C GLY A 364 -12.66 -6.80 -1.84
N LYS A 365 -12.93 -7.08 -0.56
CA LYS A 365 -13.20 -8.44 -0.06
C LYS A 365 -14.48 -9.00 -0.65
N LEU A 366 -15.55 -8.19 -0.67
CA LEU A 366 -16.84 -8.61 -1.22
C LEU A 366 -16.71 -9.02 -2.70
N LYS A 367 -16.04 -8.20 -3.51
CA LYS A 367 -15.72 -8.52 -4.92
C LYS A 367 -14.92 -9.80 -5.04
N TYR A 368 -13.88 -9.98 -4.21
CA TYR A 368 -13.10 -11.22 -4.20
C TYR A 368 -13.96 -12.46 -3.93
N TYR A 369 -14.85 -12.41 -2.93
CA TYR A 369 -15.73 -13.55 -2.62
C TYR A 369 -16.77 -13.79 -3.70
N ILE A 370 -17.32 -12.73 -4.32
CA ILE A 370 -18.21 -12.84 -5.49
C ILE A 370 -17.50 -13.53 -6.66
N ARG A 371 -16.23 -13.21 -6.89
CA ARG A 371 -15.41 -13.82 -7.96
C ARG A 371 -14.99 -15.26 -7.65
N ASN A 372 -15.06 -15.71 -6.40
CA ASN A 372 -14.68 -17.07 -5.97
C ASN A 372 -15.89 -17.85 -5.40
N LYS A 373 -17.09 -17.59 -5.93
CA LYS A 373 -18.36 -18.16 -5.44
C LYS A 373 -18.38 -19.70 -5.38
N GLU A 374 -17.71 -20.37 -6.31
CA GLU A 374 -17.64 -21.85 -6.34
C GLU A 374 -16.85 -22.45 -5.17
N LYS A 375 -15.93 -21.67 -4.56
CA LYS A 375 -15.11 -22.14 -3.42
C LYS A 375 -15.73 -21.91 -2.04
N PHE A 376 -16.85 -21.18 -1.95
CA PHE A 376 -17.46 -20.80 -0.67
C PHE A 376 -18.98 -20.75 -0.73
N ASN A 377 -19.66 -21.34 0.25
CA ASN A 377 -21.11 -21.22 0.40
C ASN A 377 -21.50 -19.74 0.71
N PHE A 378 -21.83 -18.99 -0.34
CA PHE A 378 -21.88 -17.52 -0.42
C PHE A 378 -22.76 -16.88 0.67
N ARG A 379 -23.98 -17.40 0.88
CA ARG A 379 -24.94 -16.84 1.86
C ARG A 379 -24.54 -17.12 3.32
N LYS A 380 -24.04 -18.32 3.63
CA LYS A 380 -23.71 -18.74 5.01
C LYS A 380 -22.42 -18.10 5.53
N VAL A 381 -21.41 -17.91 4.68
CA VAL A 381 -20.08 -17.43 5.11
C VAL A 381 -20.01 -15.90 5.23
N ILE A 382 -20.63 -15.16 4.31
CA ILE A 382 -20.56 -13.69 4.27
C ILE A 382 -21.36 -13.07 5.41
N TRP A 383 -22.62 -13.51 5.58
CA TRP A 383 -23.51 -13.00 6.62
C TRP A 383 -23.03 -13.39 8.03
N LYS A 384 -22.77 -14.67 8.32
CA LYS A 384 -22.37 -15.11 9.67
C LYS A 384 -20.95 -14.74 10.09
N LYS A 385 -19.95 -14.77 9.19
CA LYS A 385 -18.53 -14.61 9.61
C LYS A 385 -17.98 -13.19 9.51
N LYS A 386 -18.62 -12.23 8.81
CA LYS A 386 -18.03 -10.90 8.58
C LYS A 386 -18.97 -9.68 8.58
N LEU A 387 -20.18 -9.76 8.01
CA LEU A 387 -21.16 -8.66 8.11
C LEU A 387 -21.80 -8.60 9.51
N LEU A 388 -22.22 -9.76 10.06
CA LEU A 388 -22.70 -9.81 11.45
C LEU A 388 -21.68 -9.23 12.42
N PRO A 389 -20.40 -9.63 12.48
CA PRO A 389 -19.45 -9.09 13.45
C PRO A 389 -19.15 -7.58 13.36
N TYR A 390 -19.43 -6.94 12.21
CA TYR A 390 -19.36 -5.47 12.10
C TYR A 390 -20.59 -4.81 12.74
N LEU A 391 -21.76 -5.41 12.56
CA LEU A 391 -23.03 -4.96 13.14
C LEU A 391 -23.15 -5.32 14.64
N TYR A 392 -22.83 -6.56 14.99
CA TYR A 392 -22.86 -7.16 16.31
C TYR A 392 -21.92 -8.39 16.42
N GLU A 393 -20.97 -8.37 17.34
CA GLU A 393 -20.12 -9.51 17.74
C GLU A 393 -20.17 -9.66 19.25
N ARG A 394 -20.32 -10.87 19.80
CA ARG A 394 -20.17 -11.15 21.23
C ARG A 394 -19.32 -12.38 21.46
N LYS A 395 -18.23 -12.22 22.22
CA LYS A 395 -17.31 -13.31 22.62
C LYS A 395 -17.20 -13.37 24.13
N GLN A 396 -17.06 -14.57 24.66
CA GLN A 396 -16.87 -14.77 26.10
C GLN A 396 -15.74 -15.77 26.33
N TYR A 397 -14.81 -15.37 27.18
CA TYR A 397 -13.68 -16.18 27.61
C TYR A 397 -13.67 -16.27 29.13
N VAL A 398 -13.11 -17.35 29.65
CA VAL A 398 -12.80 -17.48 31.07
C VAL A 398 -11.31 -17.71 31.21
N ILE A 399 -10.71 -17.08 32.23
CA ILE A 399 -9.33 -17.29 32.64
C ILE A 399 -9.35 -18.19 33.86
N ALA A 400 -8.49 -19.19 33.87
CA ALA A 400 -8.33 -20.10 34.97
C ALA A 400 -6.88 -20.21 35.40
N LYS A 401 -6.71 -20.52 36.68
CA LYS A 401 -5.43 -20.59 37.39
C LYS A 401 -5.28 -21.98 38.01
N LEU A 402 -4.12 -22.57 37.86
CA LEU A 402 -3.69 -23.78 38.57
C LEU A 402 -2.55 -23.41 39.52
N ASP A 403 -2.66 -23.80 40.78
CA ASP A 403 -1.59 -23.73 41.77
C ASP A 403 -0.71 -24.98 41.65
N VAL A 404 0.61 -24.78 41.51
CA VAL A 404 1.57 -25.87 41.27
C VAL A 404 2.23 -26.26 42.58
N ASN A 405 1.98 -27.48 43.05
CA ASN A 405 2.49 -28.00 44.32
C ASN A 405 3.52 -29.15 44.17
N GLU A 406 3.45 -29.93 43.08
CA GLU A 406 4.36 -31.05 42.80
C GLU A 406 4.85 -31.04 41.35
N ILE A 407 6.06 -31.54 41.09
CA ILE A 407 6.67 -31.65 39.75
C ILE A 407 6.36 -33.04 39.21
N ASN A 408 5.46 -33.15 38.23
CA ASN A 408 5.17 -34.41 37.56
C ASN A 408 6.10 -34.69 36.36
N MET A 409 6.17 -35.96 35.96
CA MET A 409 7.06 -36.56 34.94
C MET A 409 7.34 -35.66 33.71
N LYS A 410 8.57 -35.75 33.19
CA LYS A 410 9.02 -35.00 32.00
C LYS A 410 8.33 -35.50 30.73
N SER A 411 7.44 -34.69 30.16
CA SER A 411 7.02 -34.81 28.76
C SER A 411 8.03 -34.12 27.84
N HIS A 412 8.23 -34.62 26.63
CA HIS A 412 9.13 -34.02 25.64
C HIS A 412 8.34 -33.24 24.59
N PHE A 413 8.71 -31.98 24.34
CA PHE A 413 8.20 -31.16 23.26
C PHE A 413 9.35 -30.42 22.58
N GLU A 414 9.28 -30.32 21.26
CA GLU A 414 10.22 -29.54 20.47
C GLU A 414 9.82 -28.07 20.47
N LYS A 415 10.82 -27.18 20.45
CA LYS A 415 10.61 -25.73 20.42
C LYS A 415 10.37 -25.27 18.99
N VAL A 416 9.38 -24.40 18.78
CA VAL A 416 9.20 -23.71 17.50
C VAL A 416 10.37 -22.74 17.30
N THR A 417 11.27 -23.06 16.38
CA THR A 417 12.37 -22.17 15.98
C THR A 417 11.88 -21.13 14.96
N PRO A 418 12.64 -20.03 14.74
CA PRO A 418 12.34 -19.11 13.65
C PRO A 418 12.22 -19.78 12.29
N GLU A 419 13.12 -20.72 11.98
CA GLU A 419 13.12 -21.48 10.73
C GLU A 419 11.82 -22.28 10.57
N THR A 420 11.41 -23.03 11.62
CA THR A 420 10.14 -23.77 11.62
C THR A 420 8.97 -22.81 11.39
N ALA A 421 8.97 -21.66 12.06
CA ALA A 421 7.91 -20.65 11.93
C ALA A 421 7.83 -20.04 10.52
N LEU A 422 8.97 -19.83 9.85
CA LEU A 422 9.03 -19.27 8.50
C LEU A 422 8.58 -20.25 7.42
N ASN A 423 8.81 -21.55 7.65
CA ASN A 423 8.46 -22.66 6.73
C ASN A 423 7.00 -23.11 6.83
N MET A 424 6.29 -22.77 7.91
CA MET A 424 4.85 -23.05 8.04
C MET A 424 4.04 -22.28 6.99
N LYS A 425 3.30 -23.00 6.14
CA LYS A 425 2.42 -22.38 5.12
C LYS A 425 1.09 -21.92 5.69
N ASN A 426 0.56 -22.63 6.68
CA ASN A 426 -0.73 -22.32 7.32
C ASN A 426 -0.51 -21.48 8.58
N ASN A 427 -1.39 -20.50 8.81
CA ASN A 427 -1.38 -19.66 10.02
C ASN A 427 -0.06 -18.92 10.35
N ARG A 428 0.89 -18.86 9.41
CA ARG A 428 2.20 -18.20 9.59
C ARG A 428 2.09 -16.81 10.21
N LYS A 429 1.14 -16.01 9.74
CA LYS A 429 0.85 -14.68 10.30
C LYS A 429 0.58 -14.70 11.81
N GLU A 430 -0.25 -15.62 12.27
CA GLU A 430 -0.64 -15.73 13.68
C GLU A 430 0.53 -16.21 14.54
N ILE A 431 1.31 -17.16 14.01
CA ILE A 431 2.51 -17.70 14.65
C ILE A 431 3.58 -16.60 14.81
N LEU A 432 3.85 -15.89 13.72
CA LEU A 432 4.75 -14.73 13.71
C LEU A 432 4.29 -13.63 14.67
N GLN A 433 2.97 -13.43 14.82
CA GLN A 433 2.41 -12.50 15.82
C GLN A 433 2.61 -12.99 17.26
N ARG A 434 2.50 -14.30 17.53
CA ARG A 434 2.78 -14.89 18.85
C ARG A 434 4.26 -14.72 19.22
N ILE A 435 5.16 -15.08 18.31
CA ILE A 435 6.61 -14.90 18.50
C ILE A 435 6.93 -13.42 18.75
N TYR A 436 6.37 -12.51 17.93
CA TYR A 436 6.54 -11.07 18.15
C TYR A 436 6.05 -10.66 19.54
N ASN A 437 4.92 -11.18 20.02
CA ASN A 437 4.38 -10.88 21.34
C ASN A 437 5.13 -11.56 22.51
N GLY A 438 6.26 -12.24 22.23
CA GLY A 438 7.13 -12.84 23.25
C GLY A 438 6.69 -14.23 23.70
N TYR A 439 5.83 -14.90 22.95
CA TYR A 439 5.48 -16.29 23.25
C TYR A 439 6.56 -17.24 22.75
N LYS A 440 6.82 -18.29 23.55
CA LYS A 440 7.64 -19.45 23.19
C LYS A 440 6.70 -20.59 22.77
N GLY A 441 6.82 -21.08 21.55
CA GLY A 441 5.99 -22.15 21.01
C GLY A 441 6.62 -23.52 21.18
N TYR A 442 5.81 -24.54 21.41
CA TYR A 442 6.24 -25.93 21.58
C TYR A 442 5.26 -26.90 20.93
N TYR A 443 5.76 -27.97 20.31
CA TYR A 443 4.95 -28.99 19.63
C TYR A 443 5.49 -30.39 19.89
N SER A 444 4.65 -31.41 19.68
CA SER A 444 5.06 -32.82 19.81
C SER A 444 5.42 -33.40 18.44
N THR A 445 4.46 -33.49 17.52
CA THR A 445 4.66 -34.05 16.17
C THR A 445 4.41 -33.05 15.06
N ASP A 446 3.33 -32.24 15.18
CA ASP A 446 2.96 -31.23 14.19
C ASP A 446 3.17 -29.81 14.74
N PRO A 447 4.11 -29.03 14.17
CA PRO A 447 4.32 -27.63 14.55
C PRO A 447 3.07 -26.74 14.41
N ASN A 448 2.11 -27.08 13.55
CA ASN A 448 0.87 -26.31 13.41
C ASN A 448 -0.06 -26.45 14.63
N LYS A 449 0.13 -27.49 15.44
CA LYS A 449 -0.58 -27.74 16.70
C LYS A 449 0.22 -27.28 17.93
N ALA A 450 1.20 -26.40 17.73
CA ALA A 450 2.00 -25.90 18.83
C ALA A 450 1.17 -25.16 19.89
N PHE A 451 1.42 -25.46 21.16
CA PHE A 451 0.99 -24.63 22.28
C PHE A 451 2.03 -23.54 22.55
N TRP A 452 1.61 -22.47 23.22
CA TRP A 452 2.41 -21.26 23.37
C TRP A 452 2.43 -20.79 24.82
N VAL A 453 3.63 -20.52 25.33
CA VAL A 453 3.90 -20.11 26.70
C VAL A 453 4.35 -18.66 26.75
N ASN A 454 3.85 -17.89 27.71
CA ASN A 454 4.31 -16.53 28.01
C ASN A 454 4.48 -16.36 29.53
N GLU A 455 5.63 -15.84 29.96
CA GLU A 455 5.99 -15.67 31.38
C GLU A 455 5.59 -14.30 31.93
N ASN A 456 5.15 -13.38 31.07
CA ASN A 456 4.95 -11.97 31.43
C ASN A 456 3.50 -11.52 31.36
N VAL A 457 2.72 -12.01 30.38
CA VAL A 457 1.36 -11.52 30.13
C VAL A 457 0.39 -12.61 29.71
N ILE A 458 -0.86 -12.47 30.14
CA ILE A 458 -2.01 -13.09 29.50
C ILE A 458 -2.45 -12.15 28.38
N ARG A 459 -2.43 -12.64 27.13
CA ARG A 459 -2.91 -11.86 25.98
C ARG A 459 -3.91 -12.68 25.17
N ILE A 460 -5.10 -12.10 24.99
CA ILE A 460 -6.20 -12.68 24.22
C ILE A 460 -6.48 -11.75 23.04
N ASP A 461 -5.77 -11.99 21.94
CA ASP A 461 -5.75 -11.11 20.76
C ASP A 461 -7.15 -10.90 20.15
N ASP A 462 -8.03 -11.90 20.24
CA ASP A 462 -9.40 -11.87 19.69
C ASP A 462 -10.32 -10.80 20.30
N ILE A 463 -9.98 -10.34 21.50
CA ILE A 463 -10.74 -9.34 22.27
C ILE A 463 -9.85 -8.18 22.75
N GLU A 464 -8.61 -8.11 22.24
CA GLU A 464 -7.64 -7.04 22.53
C GLU A 464 -7.31 -6.86 24.03
N VAL A 465 -7.40 -7.94 24.83
CA VAL A 465 -7.08 -7.92 26.26
C VAL A 465 -5.63 -8.33 26.50
N VAL A 466 -4.95 -7.57 27.36
CA VAL A 466 -3.61 -7.88 27.89
C VAL A 466 -3.59 -7.61 29.39
N SER A 467 -3.20 -8.60 30.19
CA SER A 467 -2.96 -8.45 31.63
C SER A 467 -1.59 -8.98 32.01
N SER A 468 -0.91 -8.30 32.94
CA SER A 468 0.39 -8.72 33.45
C SER A 468 0.25 -9.92 34.38
N LEU A 469 1.19 -10.85 34.27
CA LEU A 469 1.30 -11.99 35.19
C LEU A 469 2.10 -11.59 36.43
N LYS A 470 1.75 -12.17 37.58
CA LYS A 470 2.58 -12.08 38.80
C LYS A 470 3.87 -12.88 38.60
N LYS A 471 4.92 -12.56 39.37
CA LYS A 471 6.19 -13.32 39.35
C LYS A 471 5.93 -14.82 39.52
N ARG A 472 6.78 -15.64 38.88
CA ARG A 472 6.65 -17.12 38.85
C ARG A 472 5.29 -17.60 38.34
N SER A 473 4.66 -16.87 37.42
CA SER A 473 3.44 -17.33 36.76
C SER A 473 3.68 -17.48 35.27
N VAL A 474 3.01 -18.44 34.65
CA VAL A 474 3.08 -18.65 33.20
C VAL A 474 1.69 -18.75 32.61
N TYR A 475 1.53 -18.28 31.39
CA TYR A 475 0.29 -18.38 30.64
C TYR A 475 0.48 -19.30 29.44
N ILE A 476 -0.43 -20.26 29.30
CA ILE A 476 -0.45 -21.25 28.22
C ILE A 476 -1.68 -20.99 27.34
N ARG A 477 -1.47 -20.97 26.02
CA ARG A 477 -2.55 -20.90 25.03
C ARG A 477 -2.35 -21.90 23.89
N GLY A 478 -3.43 -22.23 23.21
CA GLY A 478 -3.41 -23.13 22.05
C GLY A 478 -3.14 -24.59 22.44
N TRP A 479 -3.51 -24.98 23.67
CA TRP A 479 -3.45 -26.37 24.12
C TRP A 479 -4.66 -27.15 23.59
N GLU A 480 -4.47 -28.45 23.39
CA GLU A 480 -5.53 -29.39 23.00
C GLU A 480 -5.94 -30.25 24.21
N ASN A 481 -7.21 -30.62 24.29
CA ASN A 481 -7.77 -31.34 25.45
C ASN A 481 -7.03 -32.64 25.79
N GLU A 482 -6.56 -33.36 24.77
CA GLU A 482 -5.89 -34.67 24.90
C GLU A 482 -4.43 -34.54 25.36
N HIS A 483 -3.85 -33.35 25.27
CA HIS A 483 -2.44 -33.11 25.58
C HIS A 483 -2.24 -32.17 26.78
N LEU A 484 -3.33 -31.70 27.41
CA LEU A 484 -3.23 -30.71 28.48
C LEU A 484 -2.37 -31.19 29.65
N GLU A 485 -2.50 -32.45 30.06
CA GLU A 485 -1.69 -33.04 31.13
C GLU A 485 -0.18 -33.00 30.80
N ASN A 486 0.21 -33.53 29.64
CA ASN A 486 1.60 -33.50 29.17
C ASN A 486 2.14 -32.07 29.06
N ILE A 487 1.31 -31.12 28.59
CA ILE A 487 1.68 -29.70 28.49
C ILE A 487 1.92 -29.10 29.88
N ILE A 488 1.05 -29.39 30.86
CA ILE A 488 1.22 -28.92 32.25
C ILE A 488 2.52 -29.48 32.81
N SER A 489 2.77 -30.78 32.70
CA SER A 489 3.98 -31.42 33.20
C SER A 489 5.25 -30.85 32.56
N PHE A 490 5.25 -30.65 31.23
CA PHE A 490 6.36 -29.99 30.53
C PHE A 490 6.59 -28.57 31.04
N VAL A 491 5.54 -27.77 31.20
CA VAL A 491 5.66 -26.38 31.65
C VAL A 491 6.15 -26.31 33.10
N GLN A 492 5.69 -27.20 33.97
CA GLN A 492 6.19 -27.32 35.35
C GLN A 492 7.69 -27.58 35.36
N ALA A 493 8.15 -28.58 34.60
CA ALA A 493 9.56 -28.99 34.57
C ALA A 493 10.50 -27.96 33.92
N ASN A 494 10.03 -27.16 32.96
CA ASN A 494 10.90 -26.23 32.21
C ASN A 494 10.84 -24.78 32.72
N TYR A 495 9.71 -24.36 33.32
CA TYR A 495 9.50 -22.97 33.75
C TYR A 495 9.40 -22.79 35.26
N HIS A 496 9.25 -23.88 36.03
CA HIS A 496 9.11 -23.87 37.50
C HIS A 496 8.12 -22.82 38.04
N PRO A 497 6.91 -22.68 37.44
CA PRO A 497 5.94 -21.68 37.86
C PRO A 497 5.29 -22.05 39.19
N LYS A 498 4.94 -21.04 39.98
CA LYS A 498 4.00 -21.16 41.12
C LYS A 498 2.55 -21.26 40.62
N HIS A 499 2.23 -20.57 39.53
CA HIS A 499 0.88 -20.52 38.97
C HIS A 499 0.89 -20.70 37.45
N ILE A 500 -0.01 -21.55 36.95
CA ILE A 500 -0.24 -21.73 35.51
C ILE A 500 -1.61 -21.14 35.16
N PHE A 501 -1.64 -20.26 34.17
CA PHE A 501 -2.85 -19.64 33.66
C PHE A 501 -3.19 -20.18 32.28
N VAL A 502 -4.48 -20.42 32.05
CA VAL A 502 -5.03 -20.72 30.73
C VAL A 502 -6.27 -19.89 30.48
N HIS A 503 -6.68 -19.79 29.22
CA HIS A 503 -8.00 -19.26 28.88
C HIS A 503 -8.73 -20.27 28.00
N VAL A 504 -10.06 -20.28 28.11
CA VAL A 504 -10.94 -21.04 27.22
C VAL A 504 -12.14 -20.20 26.81
N ASN A 505 -12.66 -20.47 25.61
CA ASN A 505 -13.94 -19.91 25.21
C ASN A 505 -15.03 -20.48 26.14
N LYS A 506 -15.86 -19.62 26.75
CA LYS A 506 -16.90 -20.05 27.69
C LYS A 506 -17.88 -21.05 27.07
N ARG A 507 -18.07 -21.01 25.76
CA ARG A 507 -18.97 -21.91 25.02
C ARG A 507 -18.37 -23.30 24.77
N ASP A 508 -17.05 -23.45 24.89
CA ASP A 508 -16.38 -24.73 24.75
C ASP A 508 -16.48 -25.53 26.07
N LYS A 509 -17.65 -26.16 26.26
CA LYS A 509 -17.94 -26.92 27.47
C LYS A 509 -16.95 -28.08 27.69
N LYS A 510 -16.39 -28.67 26.63
CA LYS A 510 -15.40 -29.75 26.74
C LYS A 510 -14.13 -29.21 27.40
N SER A 511 -13.55 -28.15 26.85
CA SER A 511 -12.32 -27.56 27.38
C SER A 511 -12.50 -26.97 28.78
N VAL A 512 -13.67 -26.38 29.09
CA VAL A 512 -14.00 -25.93 30.45
C VAL A 512 -14.01 -27.10 31.45
N ARG A 513 -14.61 -28.24 31.10
CA ARG A 513 -14.65 -29.43 31.97
C ARG A 513 -13.26 -30.04 32.14
N THR A 514 -12.51 -30.21 31.05
CA THR A 514 -11.15 -30.75 31.06
C THR A 514 -10.24 -29.94 31.97
N MET A 515 -10.23 -28.61 31.81
CA MET A 515 -9.46 -27.70 32.65
C MET A 515 -9.82 -27.84 34.13
N LYS A 516 -11.11 -27.90 34.48
CA LYS A 516 -11.55 -28.12 35.88
C LYS A 516 -11.12 -29.48 36.43
N LYS A 517 -11.15 -30.55 35.61
CA LYS A 517 -10.70 -31.90 35.99
C LYS A 517 -9.23 -31.90 36.45
N PHE A 518 -8.40 -31.08 35.81
CA PHE A 518 -6.99 -30.91 36.18
C PHE A 518 -6.74 -29.86 37.28
N GLY A 519 -7.77 -29.48 38.06
CA GLY A 519 -7.61 -28.64 39.25
C GLY A 519 -7.53 -27.12 39.01
N PHE A 520 -7.79 -26.65 37.78
CA PHE A 520 -7.81 -25.21 37.52
C PHE A 520 -9.06 -24.54 38.13
N ILE A 521 -8.83 -23.45 38.86
CA ILE A 521 -9.84 -22.60 39.46
C ILE A 521 -10.12 -21.42 38.52
N LEU A 522 -11.40 -21.12 38.28
CA LEU A 522 -11.81 -19.96 37.49
C LEU A 522 -11.51 -18.69 38.27
N THR A 523 -10.86 -17.72 37.63
CA THR A 523 -10.48 -16.45 38.28
C THR A 523 -11.19 -15.26 37.66
N GLU A 524 -11.33 -15.24 36.34
CA GLU A 524 -11.93 -14.12 35.62
C GLU A 524 -12.83 -14.59 34.49
N ARG A 525 -13.87 -13.78 34.21
CA ARG A 525 -14.71 -13.89 33.03
C ARG A 525 -14.59 -12.61 32.21
N LEU A 526 -14.31 -12.78 30.93
CA LEU A 526 -14.19 -11.69 29.98
C LEU A 526 -15.34 -11.77 28.98
N THR A 527 -16.12 -10.69 28.89
CA THR A 527 -17.18 -10.53 27.88
C THR A 527 -16.82 -9.39 26.96
N TYR A 528 -16.60 -9.72 25.69
CA TYR A 528 -16.39 -8.75 24.62
C TYR A 528 -17.68 -8.60 23.81
N SER A 529 -18.07 -7.36 23.53
CA SER A 529 -19.09 -7.03 22.55
C SER A 529 -18.61 -5.96 21.56
N ARG A 530 -19.03 -6.07 20.31
CA ARG A 530 -18.88 -5.04 19.29
C ARG A 530 -20.23 -4.74 18.69
N ILE A 531 -20.63 -3.47 18.63
CA ILE A 531 -21.88 -3.04 17.99
C ILE A 531 -21.56 -1.85 17.07
N PHE A 532 -21.85 -1.97 15.76
CA PHE A 532 -21.50 -0.95 14.75
C PHE A 532 -20.05 -0.43 14.82
N GLY A 533 -19.10 -1.32 15.16
CA GLY A 533 -17.68 -0.96 15.30
C GLY A 533 -17.25 -0.47 16.69
N ASN A 534 -18.19 -0.05 17.56
CA ASN A 534 -17.90 0.29 18.96
C ASN A 534 -17.64 -0.98 19.76
N LYS A 535 -16.48 -1.07 20.41
CA LYS A 535 -16.04 -2.23 21.17
C LYS A 535 -16.20 -1.97 22.67
N LYS A 536 -16.67 -2.97 23.41
CA LYS A 536 -16.72 -2.98 24.87
C LYS A 536 -16.17 -4.31 25.39
N VAL A 537 -15.31 -4.24 26.40
CA VAL A 537 -14.83 -5.42 27.14
C VAL A 537 -15.23 -5.24 28.59
N ILE A 538 -15.89 -6.24 29.15
CA ILE A 538 -16.26 -6.32 30.56
C ILE A 538 -15.46 -7.45 31.19
N LYS A 539 -14.79 -7.16 32.29
CA LYS A 539 -14.05 -8.12 33.12
C LYS A 539 -14.78 -8.28 34.44
N GLU A 540 -15.16 -9.51 34.75
CA GLU A 540 -15.82 -9.90 36.00
C GLU A 540 -14.88 -10.86 36.73
N GLU A 541 -14.53 -10.57 37.98
CA GLU A 541 -13.86 -11.54 38.83
C GLU A 541 -14.86 -12.63 39.22
N VAL A 542 -14.42 -13.88 39.17
CA VAL A 542 -15.21 -15.04 39.58
C VAL A 542 -14.78 -15.35 41.01
N ILE A 543 -15.66 -15.03 41.97
CA ILE A 543 -15.51 -15.40 43.39
C ILE A 543 -15.67 -16.91 43.53
#